data_AF-A0A2S9G5W6-F1
#
_entry.id   AF-A0A2S9G5W6-F1
#
_cell.length_a   1.000
_cell.length_b   1.000
_cell.length_c   1.000
_cell.angle_alpha   90.00
_cell.angle_beta   90.00
_cell.angle_gamma   90.00
#
_symmetry.space_group_name_H-M   'P 1'
#
loop_
_entity.id
_entity.type
_entity.pdbx_description
1 polymer ?
#
loop_
_entity_poly.entity_id
_entity_poly.type
_entity_poly.pdbx_seq_one_letter_code
_entity_poly.pdbx_strand_id
1 'polypeptide(L)'
;FKSLFDQQRIGRLTPNAPVLIVSNRYDPLVPHVPANQLGRDWFAQGADVEFFTNEQPPLFNKLIVNHAFPIVVDAPRALQWIADR
;
A
#
# COMPACT_ATOMS: atom_id res chain seq x y z
N PHE A 1 21.82 14.84 2.21
CA PHE A 1 21.06 13.57 2.15
C PHE A 1 19.75 13.59 2.94
N LYS A 2 19.71 14.05 4.20
CA LYS A 2 18.45 14.07 4.99
C LYS A 2 17.28 14.79 4.30
N SER A 3 17.53 15.97 3.73
CA SER A 3 16.52 16.73 2.99
C SER A 3 15.94 15.98 1.78
N LEU A 4 16.75 15.16 1.09
CA LEU A 4 16.27 14.36 -0.04
C LEU A 4 15.29 13.26 0.41
N PHE A 5 15.61 12.56 1.51
CA PHE A 5 14.68 11.56 2.07
C PHE A 5 13.42 12.20 2.65
N ASP A 6 13.54 13.38 3.26
CA ASP A 6 12.39 14.12 3.77
C ASP A 6 11.41 14.49 2.64
N GLN A 7 11.90 14.82 1.44
CA GLN A 7 11.07 15.08 0.26
C GLN A 7 10.27 13.84 -0.21
N GLN A 8 10.75 12.62 0.09
CA GLN A 8 10.08 11.38 -0.28
C GLN A 8 9.10 10.87 0.80
N ARG A 9 8.97 11.58 1.93
CA ARG A 9 8.11 11.17 3.05
C ARG A 9 6.66 11.63 2.83
N ILE A 10 5.99 10.97 1.88
CA ILE A 10 4.62 11.30 1.45
C ILE A 10 3.54 11.14 2.53
N GLY A 11 3.82 10.45 3.65
CA GLY A 11 2.92 10.40 4.80
C GLY A 11 2.68 11.75 5.49
N ARG A 12 3.46 12.80 5.17
CA ARG A 12 3.22 14.18 5.65
C ARG A 12 2.28 14.99 4.75
N LEU A 13 1.84 14.41 3.64
CA LEU A 13 0.91 15.03 2.69
C LEU A 13 -0.47 14.41 2.86
N THR A 14 -1.51 15.14 2.49
CA THR A 14 -2.89 14.63 2.45
C THR A 14 -3.33 14.47 0.98
N PRO A 15 -3.70 13.25 0.54
CA PRO A 15 -4.32 13.06 -0.77
C PRO A 15 -5.59 13.91 -0.93
N ASN A 16 -5.83 14.42 -2.14
CA ASN A 16 -7.03 15.21 -2.49
C ASN A 16 -8.10 14.39 -3.21
N ALA A 17 -7.94 13.07 -3.26
CA ALA A 17 -8.87 12.11 -3.83
C ALA A 17 -8.89 10.86 -2.93
N PRO A 18 -9.95 10.03 -3.00
CA PRO A 18 -9.96 8.73 -2.34
C PRO A 18 -8.76 7.88 -2.75
N VAL A 19 -8.22 7.08 -1.82
CA VAL A 19 -7.09 6.18 -2.09
C VAL A 19 -7.34 4.78 -1.54
N LEU A 20 -7.12 3.76 -2.37
CA LEU A 20 -6.95 2.38 -1.93
C LEU A 20 -5.46 2.03 -1.90
N ILE A 21 -4.97 1.51 -0.78
CA ILE A 21 -3.66 0.89 -0.65
C ILE A 21 -3.84 -0.61 -0.48
N VAL A 22 -3.26 -1.39 -1.40
CA VAL A 22 -3.18 -2.85 -1.31
C VAL A 22 -1.73 -3.22 -1.03
N SER A 23 -1.48 -4.01 0.02
CA SER A 23 -0.13 -4.45 0.38
C SER A 23 -0.13 -5.88 0.91
N ASN A 24 0.82 -6.68 0.45
CA ASN A 24 1.01 -8.04 0.93
C ASN A 24 1.79 -8.06 2.25
N ARG A 25 1.30 -8.81 3.25
CA ARG A 25 1.92 -8.90 4.58
C ARG A 25 3.37 -9.38 4.55
N TYR A 26 3.71 -10.21 3.57
CA TYR A 26 4.99 -10.91 3.43
C TYR A 26 5.74 -10.52 2.15
N ASP A 27 5.51 -9.31 1.62
CA ASP A 27 6.30 -8.74 0.51
C ASP A 27 7.75 -8.50 0.96
N PRO A 28 8.75 -9.15 0.32
CA PRO A 28 10.15 -9.01 0.69
C PRO A 28 10.84 -7.79 0.05
N LEU A 29 10.22 -7.13 -0.95
CA LEU A 29 10.77 -5.97 -1.67
C LEU A 29 10.19 -4.65 -1.16
N VAL A 30 8.87 -4.59 -0.97
CA VAL A 30 8.16 -3.41 -0.46
C VAL A 30 7.48 -3.77 0.86
N PRO A 31 8.14 -3.53 2.02
CA PRO A 31 7.64 -4.01 3.30
C PRO A 31 6.25 -3.46 3.65
N HIS A 32 5.39 -4.33 4.18
CA HIS A 32 4.03 -4.01 4.59
C HIS A 32 3.94 -2.88 5.63
N VAL A 33 4.83 -2.87 6.62
CA VAL A 33 4.74 -1.96 7.77
C VAL A 33 4.79 -0.48 7.37
N PRO A 34 5.75 0.00 6.55
CA PRO A 34 5.73 1.36 6.02
C PRO A 34 4.48 1.70 5.20
N ALA A 35 3.97 0.77 4.38
CA ALA A 35 2.75 1.00 3.60
C ALA A 35 1.52 1.15 4.51
N ASN A 36 1.42 0.31 5.55
CA ASN A 36 0.37 0.43 6.55
C ASN A 36 0.46 1.75 7.32
N GLN A 37 1.67 2.16 7.71
CA GLN A 37 1.88 3.45 8.37
C GLN A 37 1.46 4.62 7.48
N LEU A 38 1.73 4.57 6.17
CA LEU A 38 1.26 5.58 5.22
C LEU A 38 -0.26 5.72 5.23
N GLY A 39 -0.99 4.61 5.16
CA GLY A 39 -2.46 4.63 5.24
C GLY A 39 -2.97 5.22 6.56
N ARG A 40 -2.32 4.88 7.69
CA ARG A 40 -2.65 5.44 9.00
C ARG A 40 -2.34 6.93 9.11
N ASP A 41 -1.22 7.38 8.56
CA ASP A 41 -0.81 8.80 8.54
C ASP A 41 -1.80 9.62 7.72
N TRP A 42 -2.22 9.14 6.55
CA TRP A 42 -3.22 9.80 5.71
C TRP A 42 -4.61 9.83 6.36
N PHE A 43 -5.04 8.72 6.98
CA PHE A 43 -6.28 8.66 7.74
C PHE A 43 -6.30 9.68 8.88
N ALA A 44 -5.21 9.80 9.64
CA ALA A 44 -5.08 10.77 10.73
C ALA A 44 -5.13 12.23 10.26
N GLN A 45 -4.84 12.49 8.98
CA GLN A 45 -4.94 13.81 8.35
C GLN A 45 -6.29 14.07 7.68
N GLY A 46 -7.25 13.15 7.79
CA GLY A 46 -8.61 13.29 7.23
C GLY A 46 -8.74 12.90 5.76
N ALA A 47 -7.76 12.18 5.19
CA ALA A 47 -7.90 11.62 3.84
C ALA A 47 -8.93 10.47 3.82
N ASP A 48 -9.67 10.36 2.71
CA ASP A 48 -10.43 9.14 2.39
C ASP A 48 -9.45 8.07 1.92
N VAL A 49 -9.03 7.19 2.83
CA VAL A 49 -8.07 6.13 2.55
C VAL A 49 -8.55 4.79 3.08
N GLU A 50 -8.52 3.79 2.22
CA GLU A 50 -8.74 2.38 2.55
C GLU A 50 -7.41 1.63 2.46
N PHE A 51 -7.17 0.73 3.41
CA PHE A 51 -6.00 -0.14 3.42
C PHE A 51 -6.43 -1.60 3.46
N PHE A 52 -6.03 -2.37 2.45
CA PHE A 52 -6.24 -3.80 2.39
C PHE A 52 -4.91 -4.55 2.53
N THR A 53 -4.87 -5.47 3.51
CA THR A 53 -3.74 -6.41 3.63
C THR A 53 -4.06 -7.68 2.86
N ASN A 54 -3.22 -8.01 1.89
CA ASN A 54 -3.20 -9.33 1.29
C ASN A 54 -2.48 -10.30 2.24
N GLU A 55 -3.23 -11.29 2.75
CA GLU A 55 -2.80 -12.29 3.74
C GLU A 55 -2.34 -13.61 3.08
N GLN A 56 -1.91 -13.57 1.81
CA GLN A 56 -1.34 -14.73 1.14
C GLN A 56 -0.21 -15.34 1.97
N PRO A 57 -0.08 -16.68 2.03
CA PRO A 57 1.02 -17.31 2.76
C PRO A 57 2.40 -16.79 2.33
N PRO A 58 3.40 -16.84 3.22
CA PRO A 58 4.78 -16.45 2.91
C PRO A 58 5.49 -17.47 2.00
N LEU A 59 4.88 -17.81 0.87
CA LEU A 59 5.39 -18.74 -0.12
C LEU A 59 6.50 -18.07 -0.92
N PHE A 60 7.68 -18.67 -0.96
CA PHE A 60 8.86 -18.11 -1.62
C PHE A 60 9.18 -16.67 -1.16
N ASN A 61 9.05 -16.40 0.14
CA ASN A 61 9.31 -15.13 0.83
C ASN A 61 10.73 -14.53 0.72
N LYS A 62 11.59 -15.08 -0.15
CA LYS A 62 12.88 -14.49 -0.57
C LYS A 62 12.96 -14.21 -2.09
N LEU A 63 11.87 -14.48 -2.80
CA LEU A 63 11.69 -14.21 -4.22
C LEU A 63 10.67 -13.08 -4.40
N ILE A 64 10.63 -12.49 -5.58
CA ILE A 64 9.69 -11.42 -5.95
C ILE A 64 8.21 -11.86 -5.95
N VAL A 65 7.92 -13.15 -5.69
CA VAL A 65 6.58 -13.72 -5.84
C VAL A 65 5.54 -12.99 -4.99
N ASN A 66 5.79 -12.76 -3.71
CA ASN A 66 4.85 -12.04 -2.83
C ASN A 66 4.73 -10.53 -3.13
N HIS A 67 5.64 -9.97 -3.94
CA HIS A 67 5.53 -8.60 -4.46
C HIS A 67 4.69 -8.54 -5.74
N ALA A 68 4.97 -9.43 -6.69
CA ALA A 68 4.36 -9.40 -8.02
C ALA A 68 2.96 -10.03 -8.05
N PHE A 69 2.72 -11.06 -7.24
CA PHE A 69 1.47 -11.80 -7.29
C PHE A 69 0.22 -10.98 -6.91
N PRO A 70 0.25 -10.11 -5.87
CA PRO A 70 -0.85 -9.18 -5.59
C PRO A 70 -1.27 -8.32 -6.79
N ILE A 71 -0.34 -7.95 -7.68
CA ILE A 71 -0.66 -7.17 -8.89
C ILE A 71 -1.71 -7.89 -9.74
N VAL A 72 -1.68 -9.23 -9.78
CA VAL A 72 -2.62 -10.03 -10.57
C VAL A 72 -3.86 -10.38 -9.75
N VAL A 73 -3.70 -10.92 -8.54
CA VAL A 73 -4.83 -11.46 -7.78
C VAL A 73 -5.69 -10.41 -7.08
N ASP A 74 -5.13 -9.24 -6.78
CA ASP A 74 -5.88 -8.12 -6.22
C ASP A 74 -6.30 -7.09 -7.28
N ALA A 75 -5.93 -7.27 -8.56
CA ALA A 75 -6.40 -6.38 -9.63
C ALA A 75 -7.93 -6.28 -9.71
N PRO A 76 -8.70 -7.39 -9.64
CA PRO A 76 -10.16 -7.30 -9.64
C PRO A 76 -10.71 -6.46 -8.47
N ARG A 77 -10.10 -6.55 -7.28
CA ARG A 77 -10.46 -5.71 -6.13
C ARG A 77 -10.22 -4.24 -6.42
N ALA A 78 -9.03 -3.90 -6.93
CA ALA A 78 -8.69 -2.52 -7.23
C ALA A 78 -9.62 -1.92 -8.30
N LEU A 79 -9.93 -2.70 -9.34
CA LEU A 79 -10.86 -2.29 -10.40
C LEU A 79 -12.29 -2.12 -9.88
N GLN A 80 -12.77 -3.01 -9.01
CA GLN A 80 -14.08 -2.86 -8.38
C GLN A 80 -14.14 -1.60 -7.51
N TRP A 81 -13.11 -1.35 -6.70
CA TRP A 81 -13.03 -0.16 -5.85
C TRP A 81 -13.08 1.16 -6.64
N ILE A 82 -12.49 1.16 -7.85
CA ILE A 82 -12.60 2.28 -8.80
C ILE A 82 -14.03 2.38 -9.33
N ALA A 83 -14.65 1.26 -9.71
CA ALA A 83 -16.00 1.25 -10.27
C ALA A 83 -17.10 1.67 -9.27
N ASP A 84 -16.84 1.55 -7.97
CA ASP A 84 -17.77 1.92 -6.90
C ASP A 84 -17.80 3.45 -6.61
N ARG A 85 -17.08 4.27 -7.37
CA ARG A 85 -16.90 5.72 -7.17
C ARG A 85 -17.31 6.53 -8.39
#